data_AF-A0A428WHY7-F1
#
_entry.id   AF-A0A428WHY7-F1
#
_cell.length_a   1.000
_cell.length_b   1.000
_cell.length_c   1.000
_cell.angle_alpha   90.00
_cell.angle_beta   90.00
_cell.angle_gamma   90.00
#
_symmetry.space_group_name_H-M   'P 1'
#
loop_
_entity.id
_entity.type
_entity.pdbx_description
1 polymer ?
#
loop_
_entity_poly.entity_id
_entity_poly.type
_entity_poly.pdbx_seq_one_letter_code
_entity_poly.pdbx_strand_id
1 'polypeptide(L)'
;MDRDATKHRRWQNTFLAGAIVFGMAALGDAAGTSYALSAPGYVFADGELTGEILVLALAVALMLGCVALGRRHDRQRASLVAEHEHWLPPLTERDGQGQVDLDVETARLRPLVVRSVGLVLGWLAVLAGVVAGFVAMSASADHLLKTGTRVTGEVLGVYKHSRGEDTIHVEYPVGYGDVAYPTGYGDLRFADIVWDSGRSYRKGQRITVIYDKADPARVRTLEETNDDPAWTWVLTVGTAAGGIGLVLSVIAAVNWRRRSRAVRATGWRIASVTVVPDKPMRSNRHLPDINVRYRDGTTITLRAATSSHGAAPLKHEPNRRAWIGGTDRDMVVLFPHGRWREPPYAVPAYALNLRVAAQPAAAPVPEDPEQVAFVKRKVRWFVIALFGWFAALVAVSVLLMVLNLLWPMFFVVVVGSLVPLPLTQLYFSRMRTAPEKK
;
A
#
# COMPACT_ATOMS: atom_id res chain seq x y z
N MET A 1 25.80 11.43 18.78
CA MET A 1 24.33 11.64 18.85
C MET A 1 23.66 11.77 17.48
N ASP A 2 24.01 12.72 16.61
CA ASP A 2 23.28 12.90 15.33
C ASP A 2 23.42 11.71 14.35
N ARG A 3 24.57 11.00 14.43
CA ARG A 3 24.81 9.72 13.73
C ARG A 3 23.85 8.60 14.18
N ASP A 4 23.44 8.59 15.45
CA ASP A 4 22.58 7.54 16.01
C ASP A 4 21.12 7.73 15.60
N ALA A 5 20.65 8.98 15.56
CA ALA A 5 19.32 9.33 15.08
C ALA A 5 19.11 8.90 13.62
N THR A 6 20.07 9.17 12.73
CA THR A 6 19.95 8.75 11.32
C THR A 6 20.06 7.24 11.11
N LYS A 7 20.87 6.53 11.90
CA LYS A 7 20.95 5.06 11.88
C LYS A 7 19.63 4.43 12.32
N HIS A 8 19.03 4.97 13.37
CA HIS A 8 17.73 4.53 13.90
C HIS A 8 16.60 4.72 12.88
N ARG A 9 16.58 5.86 12.18
CA ARG A 9 15.63 6.13 11.10
C ARG A 9 15.64 5.07 10.01
N ARG A 10 16.84 4.63 9.63
CA ARG A 10 17.01 3.58 8.63
C ARG A 10 16.41 2.27 9.12
N TRP A 11 16.72 1.84 10.34
CA TRP A 11 16.19 0.59 10.89
C TRP A 11 14.67 0.53 10.95
N GLN A 12 14.02 1.58 11.46
CA GLN A 12 12.54 1.62 11.48
C GLN A 12 11.95 1.64 10.08
N ASN A 13 12.56 2.36 9.13
CA ASN A 13 12.11 2.34 7.74
C ASN A 13 12.31 0.95 7.12
N THR A 14 13.38 0.25 7.46
CA THR A 14 13.65 -1.13 7.02
C THR A 14 12.61 -2.10 7.57
N PHE A 15 12.27 -2.04 8.86
CA PHE A 15 11.24 -2.91 9.44
C PHE A 15 9.85 -2.61 8.90
N LEU A 16 9.53 -1.34 8.70
CA LEU A 16 8.26 -0.94 8.08
C LEU A 16 8.20 -1.39 6.62
N ALA A 17 9.26 -1.16 5.85
CA ALA A 17 9.35 -1.62 4.46
C ALA A 17 9.27 -3.14 4.38
N GLY A 18 9.96 -3.87 5.26
CA GLY A 18 9.88 -5.33 5.35
C GLY A 18 8.46 -5.79 5.65
N ALA A 19 7.79 -5.19 6.65
CA ALA A 19 6.40 -5.51 6.96
C ALA A 19 5.45 -5.21 5.77
N ILE A 20 5.67 -4.13 5.03
CA ILE A 20 4.90 -3.82 3.81
C ILE A 20 5.17 -4.86 2.73
N VAL A 21 6.44 -5.15 2.43
CA VAL A 21 6.85 -6.09 1.38
C VAL A 21 6.32 -7.49 1.67
N PHE A 22 6.55 -8.02 2.87
CA PHE A 22 6.04 -9.34 3.26
C PHE A 22 4.52 -9.35 3.41
N GLY A 23 3.92 -8.21 3.78
CA GLY A 23 2.46 -8.02 3.75
C GLY A 23 1.89 -8.14 2.35
N MET A 24 2.46 -7.43 1.38
CA MET A 24 2.07 -7.50 -0.02
C MET A 24 2.33 -8.87 -0.62
N ALA A 25 3.45 -9.53 -0.26
CA ALA A 25 3.75 -10.88 -0.69
C ALA A 25 2.71 -11.88 -0.17
N ALA A 26 2.42 -11.87 1.13
CA ALA A 26 1.37 -12.70 1.72
C ALA A 26 0.00 -12.45 1.08
N LEU A 27 -0.31 -11.19 0.75
CA LEU A 27 -1.59 -10.83 0.16
C LEU A 27 -1.69 -11.25 -1.31
N GLY A 28 -0.60 -11.13 -2.07
CA GLY A 28 -0.50 -11.61 -3.45
C GLY A 28 -0.57 -13.13 -3.53
N ASP A 29 0.14 -13.81 -2.64
CA ASP A 29 0.12 -15.27 -2.50
C ASP A 29 -1.30 -15.75 -2.16
N ALA A 30 -1.91 -15.21 -1.09
CA ALA A 30 -3.28 -15.54 -0.72
C ALA A 30 -4.29 -15.26 -1.86
N ALA A 31 -4.12 -14.18 -2.62
CA ALA A 31 -4.96 -13.87 -3.77
C ALA A 31 -4.75 -14.87 -4.91
N GLY A 32 -3.50 -15.23 -5.21
CA GLY A 32 -3.14 -16.22 -6.23
C GLY A 32 -3.65 -17.61 -5.87
N THR A 33 -3.42 -18.07 -4.63
CA THR A 33 -3.94 -19.34 -4.15
C THR A 33 -5.48 -19.35 -4.14
N SER A 34 -6.13 -18.25 -3.75
CA SER A 34 -7.60 -18.15 -3.80
C SER A 34 -8.11 -18.22 -5.23
N TYR A 35 -7.46 -17.53 -6.16
CA TYR A 35 -7.77 -17.58 -7.59
C TYR A 35 -7.61 -19.01 -8.13
N ALA A 36 -6.47 -19.66 -7.86
CA ALA A 36 -6.19 -21.03 -8.26
C ALA A 36 -7.19 -22.04 -7.66
N LEU A 37 -7.62 -21.87 -6.41
CA LEU A 37 -8.67 -22.67 -5.79
C LEU A 37 -10.05 -22.42 -6.40
N SER A 38 -10.30 -21.22 -6.92
CA SER A 38 -11.54 -20.89 -7.64
C SER A 38 -11.50 -21.27 -9.12
N ALA A 39 -10.30 -21.42 -9.69
CA ALA A 39 -10.05 -21.70 -11.10
C ALA A 39 -10.47 -23.15 -11.43
N PRO A 40 -11.53 -23.33 -12.22
CA PRO A 40 -12.08 -24.63 -12.55
C PRO A 40 -11.09 -25.41 -13.43
N GLY A 41 -10.76 -26.64 -13.05
CA GLY A 41 -9.75 -27.44 -13.75
C GLY A 41 -8.31 -27.19 -13.29
N TYR A 42 -8.05 -26.21 -12.42
CA TYR A 42 -6.76 -26.08 -11.77
C TYR A 42 -6.59 -27.19 -10.73
N VAL A 43 -5.84 -28.22 -11.10
CA VAL A 43 -5.41 -29.26 -10.18
C VAL A 43 -4.03 -28.86 -9.68
N PHE A 44 -3.95 -28.49 -8.40
CA PHE A 44 -2.66 -28.32 -7.74
C PHE A 44 -1.83 -29.59 -7.95
N ALA A 45 -0.62 -29.43 -8.49
CA ALA A 45 0.32 -30.54 -8.55
C ALA A 45 0.62 -31.06 -7.13
N ASP A 46 1.03 -32.31 -6.99
CA ASP A 46 1.35 -32.89 -5.69
C ASP A 46 2.34 -32.00 -4.91
N GLY A 47 1.87 -31.47 -3.78
CA GLY A 47 2.65 -30.58 -2.91
C GLY A 47 2.61 -29.09 -3.24
N GLU A 48 1.96 -28.67 -4.34
CA GLU A 48 1.85 -27.27 -4.73
C GLU A 48 1.04 -26.45 -3.73
N LEU A 49 -0.17 -26.91 -3.35
CA LEU A 49 -0.99 -26.25 -2.33
C LEU A 49 -0.27 -26.17 -0.98
N THR A 50 0.46 -27.22 -0.61
CA THR A 50 1.31 -27.22 0.60
C THR A 50 2.43 -26.18 0.47
N GLY A 51 3.01 -26.03 -0.71
CA GLY A 51 3.99 -25.00 -1.04
C GLY A 51 3.43 -23.59 -0.87
N GLU A 52 2.26 -23.31 -1.45
CA GLU A 52 1.53 -22.03 -1.32
C GLU A 52 1.23 -21.72 0.16
N ILE A 53 0.70 -22.68 0.92
CA ILE A 53 0.43 -22.50 2.36
C ILE A 53 1.72 -22.17 3.12
N LEU A 54 2.85 -22.82 2.78
CA LEU A 54 4.15 -22.54 3.41
C LEU A 54 4.68 -21.15 3.04
N VAL A 55 4.51 -20.71 1.79
CA VAL A 55 4.89 -19.36 1.33
C VAL A 55 4.07 -18.31 2.07
N LEU A 56 2.75 -18.48 2.13
CA LEU A 56 1.85 -17.61 2.88
C LEU A 56 2.25 -17.54 4.35
N ALA A 57 2.44 -18.69 4.99
CA ALA A 57 2.82 -18.78 6.41
C ALA A 57 4.16 -18.09 6.67
N LEU A 58 5.16 -18.28 5.80
CA LEU A 58 6.46 -17.63 5.89
C LEU A 58 6.34 -16.12 5.71
N ALA A 59 5.59 -15.65 4.71
CA ALA A 59 5.39 -14.23 4.46
C ALA A 59 4.68 -13.55 5.65
N VAL A 60 3.65 -14.19 6.21
CA VAL A 60 2.97 -13.72 7.43
C VAL A 60 3.92 -13.73 8.63
N ALA A 61 4.70 -14.79 8.83
CA ALA A 61 5.67 -14.88 9.94
C ALA A 61 6.75 -13.78 9.84
N LEU A 62 7.28 -13.52 8.64
CA LEU A 62 8.26 -12.45 8.40
C LEU A 62 7.66 -11.06 8.61
N MET A 63 6.42 -10.85 8.16
CA MET A 63 5.65 -9.63 8.41
C MET A 63 5.50 -9.39 9.92
N LEU A 64 5.01 -10.39 10.65
CA LEU A 64 4.84 -10.33 12.11
C LEU A 64 6.18 -10.14 12.82
N GLY A 65 7.25 -10.79 12.35
CA GLY A 65 8.62 -10.61 12.83
C GLY A 65 9.11 -9.18 12.68
N CYS A 66 8.92 -8.57 11.50
CA CYS A 66 9.25 -7.17 11.25
C CYS A 66 8.45 -6.22 12.16
N VAL A 67 7.16 -6.48 12.36
CA VAL A 67 6.32 -5.71 13.30
C VAL A 67 6.79 -5.89 14.74
N ALA A 68 7.12 -7.11 15.17
CA ALA A 68 7.58 -7.43 16.52
C ALA A 68 8.96 -6.81 16.81
N LEU A 69 9.91 -6.93 15.88
CA LEU A 69 11.23 -6.30 15.98
C LEU A 69 11.12 -4.77 15.99
N GLY A 70 10.27 -4.21 15.13
CA GLY A 70 9.94 -2.78 15.17
C GLY A 70 9.43 -2.36 16.54
N ARG A 71 8.45 -3.09 17.10
CA ARG A 71 7.91 -2.83 18.46
C ARG A 71 8.96 -2.97 19.56
N ARG A 72 9.82 -4.00 19.49
CA ARG A 72 10.87 -4.22 20.50
C ARG A 72 11.87 -3.07 20.48
N HIS A 73 12.29 -2.66 19.30
CA HIS A 73 13.18 -1.52 19.10
C HIS A 73 12.52 -0.21 19.56
N ASP A 74 11.22 -0.03 19.32
CA ASP A 74 10.46 1.12 19.83
C ASP A 74 10.39 1.13 21.37
N ARG A 75 10.25 -0.03 22.03
CA ARG A 75 10.27 -0.14 23.50
C ARG A 75 11.64 0.21 24.08
N GLN A 76 12.70 -0.34 23.51
CA GLN A 76 14.08 0.02 23.89
C GLN A 76 14.35 1.51 23.69
N ARG A 77 13.68 2.12 22.72
CA ARG A 77 13.77 3.55 22.52
C ARG A 77 12.93 4.33 23.52
N ALA A 78 11.74 3.88 23.88
CA ALA A 78 10.91 4.55 24.88
C ALA A 78 11.67 4.74 26.20
N SER A 79 12.55 3.79 26.57
CA SER A 79 13.46 3.95 27.72
C SER A 79 14.57 5.00 27.51
N LEU A 80 15.06 5.18 26.29
CA LEU A 80 16.03 6.25 25.96
C LEU A 80 15.36 7.62 25.79
N VAL A 81 14.08 7.62 25.39
CA VAL A 81 13.25 8.81 25.18
C VAL A 81 12.77 9.42 26.50
N ALA A 82 12.95 8.73 27.63
CA ALA A 82 12.79 9.32 28.96
C ALA A 82 13.54 10.66 29.11
N GLU A 83 14.61 10.87 28.34
CA GLU A 83 15.29 12.16 28.14
C GLU A 83 14.54 13.10 27.17
N HIS A 84 13.27 13.37 27.46
CA HIS A 84 12.40 14.25 26.65
C HIS A 84 12.94 15.67 26.48
N GLU A 85 13.85 16.08 27.38
CA GLU A 85 14.51 17.38 27.43
C GLU A 85 15.26 17.73 26.13
N HIS A 86 15.67 16.73 25.35
CA HIS A 86 16.35 16.94 24.07
C HIS A 86 15.43 17.42 22.94
N TRP A 87 14.12 17.21 23.06
CA TRP A 87 13.15 17.49 21.99
C TRP A 87 12.24 18.66 22.34
N LEU A 88 11.85 18.74 23.61
CA LEU A 88 10.91 19.72 24.13
C LEU A 88 11.53 20.42 25.34
N PRO A 89 11.27 21.72 25.56
CA PRO A 89 11.58 22.37 26.82
C PRO A 89 10.82 21.72 28.00
N PRO A 90 11.28 21.95 29.24
CA PRO A 90 10.50 21.63 30.43
C PRO A 90 9.10 22.23 30.33
N LEU A 91 8.09 21.53 30.88
CA LEU A 91 6.72 22.07 30.93
C LEU A 91 6.70 23.27 31.87
N THR A 92 6.10 24.36 31.44
CA THR A 92 5.85 25.55 32.24
C THR A 92 4.36 25.79 32.35
N GLU A 93 3.89 26.43 33.43
CA GLU A 93 2.47 26.81 33.58
C GLU A 93 1.96 27.67 32.41
N ARG A 94 2.89 28.35 31.72
CA ARG A 94 2.58 29.21 30.58
C ARG A 94 2.37 28.46 29.27
N ASP A 95 2.68 27.17 29.19
CA ASP A 95 2.43 26.37 27.99
C ASP A 95 0.94 26.14 27.74
N GLY A 96 0.13 26.15 28.80
CA GLY A 96 -1.33 26.09 28.75
C GLY A 96 -2.02 27.45 28.51
N GLN A 97 -1.29 28.56 28.46
CA GLN A 97 -1.92 29.90 28.38
C GLN A 97 -2.45 30.20 26.98
N GLY A 98 -3.68 29.81 26.66
CA GLY A 98 -4.39 30.19 25.43
C GLY A 98 -5.85 29.75 25.41
N GLN A 99 -6.62 30.17 24.40
CA GLN A 99 -8.03 29.78 24.19
C GLN A 99 -8.23 28.28 23.89
N VAL A 100 -7.18 27.46 23.92
CA VAL A 100 -7.21 26.05 23.50
C VAL A 100 -7.03 25.16 24.72
N ASP A 101 -8.04 24.36 25.03
CA ASP A 101 -7.97 23.30 26.04
C ASP A 101 -7.12 22.13 25.51
N LEU A 102 -5.88 22.04 26.00
CA LEU A 102 -4.88 21.09 25.51
C LEU A 102 -5.17 19.64 25.91
N ASP A 103 -5.93 19.42 26.99
CA ASP A 103 -6.35 18.07 27.40
C ASP A 103 -7.45 17.56 26.46
N VAL A 104 -8.40 18.43 26.12
CA VAL A 104 -9.41 18.15 25.09
C VAL A 104 -8.75 17.90 23.74
N GLU A 105 -7.74 18.67 23.35
CA GLU A 105 -7.02 18.45 22.09
C GLU A 105 -6.20 17.15 22.09
N THR A 106 -5.62 16.77 23.23
CA THR A 106 -4.99 15.45 23.39
C THR A 106 -6.01 14.32 23.24
N ALA A 107 -7.22 14.50 23.76
CA ALA A 107 -8.32 13.55 23.58
C ALA A 107 -8.82 13.51 22.12
N ARG A 108 -8.81 14.65 21.39
CA ARG A 108 -9.18 14.75 19.96
C ARG A 108 -8.23 14.02 19.02
N LEU A 109 -7.02 13.65 19.46
CA LEU A 109 -6.17 12.71 18.71
C LEU A 109 -6.74 11.28 18.68
N ARG A 110 -7.57 10.88 19.66
CA ARG A 110 -8.18 9.54 19.72
C ARG A 110 -9.16 9.30 18.55
N PRO A 111 -10.06 10.22 18.19
CA PRO A 111 -10.85 10.14 16.96
C PRO A 111 -10.04 9.87 15.70
N LEU A 112 -8.82 10.40 15.56
CA LEU A 112 -7.97 10.12 14.39
C LEU A 112 -7.51 8.66 14.38
N VAL A 113 -7.14 8.11 15.53
CA VAL A 113 -6.85 6.67 15.69
C VAL A 113 -8.09 5.84 15.36
N VAL A 114 -9.25 6.19 15.90
CA VAL A 114 -10.52 5.47 15.66
C VAL A 114 -10.90 5.52 14.19
N ARG A 115 -10.76 6.66 13.50
CA ARG A 115 -11.00 6.77 12.06
C ARG A 115 -10.06 5.86 11.26
N SER A 116 -8.76 5.84 11.58
CA SER A 116 -7.83 4.93 10.90
C SER A 116 -8.15 3.46 11.18
N VAL A 117 -8.59 3.10 12.39
CA VAL A 117 -9.08 1.74 12.70
C VAL A 117 -10.38 1.43 11.93
N GLY A 118 -11.29 2.39 11.82
CA GLY A 118 -12.50 2.25 11.00
C GLY A 118 -12.17 1.99 9.54
N LEU A 119 -11.15 2.65 8.98
CA LEU A 119 -10.65 2.36 7.63
C LEU A 119 -10.07 0.94 7.53
N VAL A 120 -9.32 0.47 8.53
CA VAL A 120 -8.84 -0.92 8.59
C VAL A 120 -10.01 -1.90 8.52
N LEU A 121 -11.03 -1.70 9.35
CA LEU A 121 -12.22 -2.55 9.37
C LEU A 121 -13.00 -2.48 8.05
N GLY A 122 -13.13 -1.29 7.46
CA GLY A 122 -13.76 -1.11 6.16
C GLY A 122 -13.05 -1.88 5.05
N TRP A 123 -11.71 -1.82 4.99
CA TRP A 123 -10.94 -2.60 4.01
C TRP A 123 -10.98 -4.11 4.26
N LEU A 124 -11.02 -4.54 5.53
CA LEU A 124 -11.25 -5.96 5.85
C LEU A 124 -12.63 -6.43 5.37
N ALA A 125 -13.67 -5.61 5.52
CA ALA A 125 -15.00 -5.93 5.01
C ALA A 125 -15.02 -6.02 3.48
N VAL A 126 -14.33 -5.12 2.78
CA VAL A 126 -14.15 -5.20 1.31
C VAL A 126 -13.48 -6.51 0.91
N LEU A 127 -12.36 -6.87 1.57
CA LEU A 127 -11.66 -8.12 1.29
C LEU A 127 -12.53 -9.35 1.59
N ALA A 128 -13.28 -9.35 2.68
CA ALA A 128 -14.23 -10.42 3.00
C ALA A 128 -15.34 -10.53 1.94
N GLY A 129 -15.85 -9.40 1.45
CA GLY A 129 -16.82 -9.37 0.35
C GLY A 129 -16.26 -9.92 -0.96
N VAL A 130 -14.99 -9.65 -1.26
CA VAL A 130 -14.30 -10.20 -2.43
C VAL A 130 -14.14 -11.72 -2.31
N VAL A 131 -13.71 -12.22 -1.15
CA VAL A 131 -13.63 -13.67 -0.89
C VAL A 131 -15.00 -14.33 -1.03
N ALA A 132 -16.04 -13.73 -0.46
CA ALA A 132 -17.42 -14.22 -0.61
C ALA A 132 -17.89 -14.21 -2.08
N GLY A 133 -17.49 -13.20 -2.86
CA GLY A 133 -17.76 -13.12 -4.29
C GLY A 133 -17.12 -14.26 -5.09
N PHE A 134 -15.84 -14.57 -4.84
CA PHE A 134 -15.18 -15.72 -5.46
C PHE A 134 -15.85 -17.06 -5.09
N VAL A 135 -16.20 -17.23 -3.80
CA VAL A 135 -16.93 -18.43 -3.34
C VAL A 135 -18.31 -18.52 -4.02
N ALA A 136 -19.02 -17.41 -4.15
CA ALA A 136 -20.31 -17.37 -4.82
C ALA A 136 -20.19 -17.69 -6.33
N MET A 137 -19.17 -17.17 -7.01
CA MET A 137 -18.90 -17.49 -8.42
C MET A 137 -18.65 -18.99 -8.60
N SER A 138 -17.76 -19.57 -7.79
CA SER A 138 -17.46 -21.01 -7.81
C SER A 138 -18.71 -21.86 -7.52
N ALA A 139 -19.46 -21.55 -6.46
CA ALA A 139 -20.70 -22.25 -6.12
C ALA A 139 -21.76 -22.12 -7.23
N SER A 140 -21.82 -20.98 -7.89
CA SER A 140 -22.73 -20.73 -9.00
C SER A 140 -22.33 -21.55 -10.23
N ALA A 141 -21.03 -21.68 -10.51
CA ALA A 141 -20.50 -22.51 -11.59
C ALA A 141 -20.78 -24.01 -11.35
N ASP A 142 -20.66 -24.46 -10.10
CA ASP A 142 -21.04 -25.83 -9.67
C ASP A 142 -22.54 -26.08 -9.77
N HIS A 143 -23.35 -25.10 -9.38
CA HIS A 143 -24.81 -25.17 -9.52
C HIS A 143 -25.20 -25.35 -10.99
N LEU A 144 -24.56 -24.61 -11.89
CA LEU A 144 -24.79 -24.73 -13.33
C LEU A 144 -24.38 -26.11 -13.87
N LEU A 145 -23.26 -26.68 -13.42
CA LEU A 145 -22.87 -28.05 -13.77
C LEU A 145 -23.91 -29.09 -13.33
N LYS A 146 -24.51 -28.91 -12.16
CA LYS A 146 -25.48 -29.85 -11.59
C LYS A 146 -26.85 -29.73 -12.25
N THR A 147 -27.34 -28.51 -12.42
CA THR A 147 -28.74 -28.22 -12.77
C THR A 147 -28.95 -27.72 -14.20
N GLY A 148 -27.88 -27.28 -14.87
CA GLY A 148 -27.96 -26.68 -16.20
C GLY A 148 -28.44 -27.66 -17.27
N THR A 149 -29.07 -27.10 -18.30
CA THR A 149 -29.56 -27.87 -19.45
C THR A 149 -28.36 -28.21 -20.34
N ARG A 150 -28.18 -29.50 -20.65
CA ARG A 150 -27.08 -29.99 -21.47
C ARG A 150 -27.55 -30.12 -22.92
N VAL A 151 -26.91 -29.40 -23.82
CA VAL A 151 -27.18 -29.46 -25.27
C VAL A 151 -25.90 -29.68 -26.05
N THR A 152 -26.02 -30.23 -27.25
CA THR A 152 -24.90 -30.30 -28.18
C THR A 152 -24.74 -28.95 -28.88
N GLY A 153 -23.63 -28.28 -28.61
CA GLY A 153 -23.21 -27.08 -29.35
C GLY A 153 -22.11 -27.39 -30.35
N GLU A 154 -21.87 -26.48 -31.28
CA GLU A 154 -20.82 -26.55 -32.29
C GLU A 154 -19.81 -25.42 -32.09
N VAL A 155 -18.52 -25.77 -32.08
CA VAL A 155 -17.43 -24.79 -32.02
C VAL A 155 -17.32 -24.10 -33.37
N LEU A 156 -17.67 -22.81 -33.44
CA LEU A 156 -17.57 -22.01 -34.65
C LEU A 156 -16.17 -21.47 -34.91
N GLY A 157 -15.42 -21.22 -33.84
CA GLY A 157 -14.09 -20.63 -33.91
C GLY A 157 -13.29 -20.89 -32.63
N VAL A 158 -11.97 -20.94 -32.80
CA VAL A 158 -11.00 -20.97 -31.71
C VAL A 158 -10.11 -19.76 -31.89
N TYR A 159 -10.18 -18.82 -30.97
CA TYR A 159 -9.50 -17.53 -31.04
C TYR A 159 -8.35 -17.53 -30.05
N LYS A 160 -7.13 -17.53 -30.60
CA LYS A 160 -5.92 -17.33 -29.82
C LYS A 160 -5.60 -15.85 -29.75
N HIS A 161 -5.58 -15.28 -28.56
CA HIS A 161 -5.31 -13.87 -28.40
C HIS A 161 -3.83 -13.66 -28.11
N SER A 162 -3.19 -12.72 -28.81
CA SER A 162 -1.81 -12.32 -28.49
C SER A 162 -1.70 -11.61 -27.13
N ARG A 163 -2.84 -11.12 -26.62
CA ARG A 163 -3.02 -10.55 -25.28
C ARG A 163 -4.42 -10.88 -24.78
N GLY A 164 -4.51 -11.50 -23.61
CA GLY A 164 -5.76 -11.94 -23.01
C GLY A 164 -5.87 -13.47 -22.99
N GLU A 165 -7.05 -13.96 -22.63
CA GLU A 165 -7.35 -15.38 -22.57
C GLU A 165 -7.77 -15.89 -23.96
N ASP A 166 -7.36 -17.12 -24.29
CA ASP A 166 -7.84 -17.79 -25.49
C ASP A 166 -9.32 -18.11 -25.31
N THR A 167 -10.12 -18.04 -26.37
CA THR A 167 -11.57 -18.29 -26.29
C THR A 167 -12.04 -19.23 -27.40
N ILE A 168 -13.07 -20.00 -27.10
CA ILE A 168 -13.84 -20.74 -28.10
C ILE A 168 -15.19 -20.05 -28.29
N HIS A 169 -15.55 -19.80 -29.55
CA HIS A 169 -16.87 -19.28 -29.90
C HIS A 169 -17.77 -20.44 -30.26
N VAL A 170 -18.87 -20.59 -29.53
CA VAL A 170 -19.73 -21.77 -29.59
C VAL A 170 -21.15 -21.36 -29.92
N GLU A 171 -21.74 -22.04 -30.90
CA GLU A 171 -23.17 -21.96 -31.21
C GLU A 171 -23.91 -23.11 -30.53
N TYR A 172 -25.05 -22.83 -29.91
CA TYR A 172 -25.87 -23.84 -29.25
C TYR A 172 -27.37 -23.50 -29.30
N PRO A 173 -28.24 -24.52 -29.38
CA PRO A 173 -29.69 -24.30 -29.39
C PRO A 173 -30.24 -24.10 -27.98
N VAL A 174 -31.11 -23.12 -27.80
CA VAL A 174 -31.87 -22.86 -26.57
C VAL A 174 -33.35 -23.20 -26.77
N GLY A 175 -33.98 -23.79 -25.75
CA GLY A 175 -35.41 -24.16 -25.80
C GLY A 175 -35.72 -25.51 -26.45
N TYR A 176 -34.70 -26.27 -26.85
CA TYR A 176 -34.87 -27.61 -27.39
C TYR A 176 -35.29 -28.59 -26.28
N GLY A 177 -36.59 -28.85 -26.15
CA GLY A 177 -37.14 -29.79 -25.15
C GLY A 177 -38.43 -29.33 -24.44
N ASP A 178 -38.83 -28.06 -24.54
CA ASP A 178 -40.18 -27.63 -24.11
C ASP A 178 -41.14 -27.75 -25.31
N VAL A 179 -42.13 -28.63 -25.15
CA VAL A 179 -42.96 -29.28 -26.19
C VAL A 179 -43.94 -28.34 -26.92
N ALA A 180 -43.71 -27.02 -26.92
CA ALA A 180 -44.72 -26.04 -27.33
C ALA A 180 -44.56 -25.44 -28.74
N TYR A 181 -43.41 -25.59 -29.41
CA TYR A 181 -43.20 -25.01 -30.75
C TYR A 181 -42.89 -26.08 -31.82
N PRO A 182 -43.83 -26.40 -32.74
CA PRO A 182 -43.67 -27.41 -33.77
C PRO A 182 -42.71 -27.01 -34.91
N THR A 183 -42.21 -25.77 -34.93
CA THR A 183 -41.30 -25.28 -35.98
C THR A 183 -39.84 -25.68 -35.76
N GLY A 184 -39.54 -26.48 -34.73
CA GLY A 184 -38.40 -27.41 -34.70
C GLY A 184 -36.99 -26.83 -34.60
N TYR A 185 -36.81 -25.51 -34.76
CA TYR A 185 -35.54 -24.83 -34.57
C TYR A 185 -35.62 -23.99 -33.29
N GLY A 186 -34.93 -24.44 -32.24
CA GLY A 186 -34.72 -23.61 -31.06
C GLY A 186 -33.94 -22.35 -31.41
N ASP A 187 -34.07 -21.30 -30.59
CA ASP A 187 -33.29 -20.08 -30.77
C ASP A 187 -31.80 -20.41 -30.65
N LEU A 188 -31.05 -20.14 -31.72
CA LEU A 188 -29.60 -20.29 -31.71
C LEU A 188 -28.97 -19.16 -30.90
N ARG A 189 -28.12 -19.52 -29.95
CA ARG A 189 -27.32 -18.58 -29.16
C ARG A 189 -25.84 -18.84 -29.43
N PHE A 190 -25.08 -17.77 -29.21
CA PHE A 190 -23.64 -17.77 -29.35
C PHE A 190 -23.03 -17.35 -28.03
N ALA A 191 -21.90 -17.95 -27.67
CA ALA A 191 -21.13 -17.53 -26.52
C ALA A 191 -19.64 -17.69 -26.78
N ASP A 192 -18.88 -16.74 -26.25
CA ASP A 192 -17.45 -16.88 -26.06
C ASP A 192 -17.22 -17.56 -24.72
N ILE A 193 -16.51 -18.67 -24.73
CA ILE A 193 -16.12 -19.43 -23.54
C ILE A 193 -14.61 -19.38 -23.44
N VAL A 194 -14.09 -19.01 -22.27
CA VAL A 194 -12.65 -18.99 -21.99
C VAL A 194 -12.09 -20.41 -22.12
N TRP A 195 -10.95 -20.53 -22.79
CA TRP A 195 -10.27 -21.81 -23.04
C TRP A 195 -9.06 -21.92 -22.11
N ASP A 196 -9.22 -22.62 -20.99
CA ASP A 196 -8.22 -22.78 -19.93
C ASP A 196 -7.81 -24.23 -19.65
N SER A 197 -8.60 -25.23 -20.07
CA SER A 197 -8.33 -26.65 -19.78
C SER A 197 -7.10 -27.24 -20.49
N GLY A 198 -6.54 -26.54 -21.48
CA GLY A 198 -5.48 -27.04 -22.36
C GLY A 198 -5.93 -28.08 -23.39
N ARG A 199 -7.23 -28.45 -23.42
CA ARG A 199 -7.77 -29.35 -24.45
C ARG A 199 -7.75 -28.67 -25.82
N SER A 200 -7.32 -29.39 -26.86
CA SER A 200 -7.42 -28.86 -28.22
C SER A 200 -8.86 -28.88 -28.73
N TYR A 201 -9.39 -27.72 -29.12
CA TYR A 201 -10.66 -27.61 -29.84
C TYR A 201 -10.46 -27.40 -31.34
N ARG A 202 -11.43 -27.83 -32.15
CA ARG A 202 -11.44 -27.59 -33.61
C ARG A 202 -12.77 -26.99 -34.04
N LYS A 203 -12.74 -26.14 -35.05
CA LYS A 203 -13.96 -25.64 -35.71
C LYS A 203 -14.80 -26.83 -36.22
N GLY A 204 -16.11 -26.77 -36.01
CA GLY A 204 -17.07 -27.84 -36.32
C GLY A 204 -17.12 -28.96 -35.27
N GLN A 205 -16.29 -28.89 -34.22
CA GLN A 205 -16.34 -29.87 -33.15
C GLN A 205 -17.63 -29.71 -32.35
N ARG A 206 -18.35 -30.83 -32.18
CA ARG A 206 -19.51 -30.90 -31.30
C ARG A 206 -19.07 -31.06 -29.86
N ILE A 207 -19.52 -30.17 -28.99
CA ILE A 207 -19.21 -30.17 -27.56
C ILE A 207 -20.49 -30.11 -26.73
N THR A 208 -20.42 -30.58 -25.48
CA THR A 208 -21.55 -30.45 -24.56
C THR A 208 -21.52 -29.06 -23.93
N VAL A 209 -22.54 -28.28 -24.23
CA VAL A 209 -22.76 -26.94 -23.70
C VAL A 209 -23.81 -27.03 -22.59
N ILE A 210 -23.52 -26.42 -21.45
CA ILE A 210 -24.38 -26.41 -20.27
C ILE A 210 -24.80 -24.97 -20.01
N TYR A 211 -26.08 -24.67 -20.20
CA TYR A 211 -26.61 -23.31 -20.00
C TYR A 211 -27.70 -23.27 -18.92
N ASP A 212 -27.87 -22.09 -18.32
CA ASP A 212 -28.94 -21.83 -17.36
C ASP A 212 -30.25 -21.55 -18.11
N LYS A 213 -31.31 -22.32 -17.83
CA LYS A 213 -32.60 -22.14 -18.52
C LYS A 213 -33.23 -20.77 -18.24
N ALA A 214 -32.99 -20.21 -17.06
CA ALA A 214 -33.52 -18.89 -16.67
C ALA A 214 -32.70 -17.73 -17.26
N ASP A 215 -31.41 -17.95 -17.50
CA ASP A 215 -30.50 -16.99 -18.12
C ASP A 215 -29.62 -17.69 -19.18
N PRO A 216 -30.12 -17.85 -20.42
CA PRO A 216 -29.38 -18.61 -21.43
C PRO A 216 -28.05 -18.01 -21.83
N ALA A 217 -27.76 -16.74 -21.52
CA ALA A 217 -26.44 -16.15 -21.75
C ALA A 217 -25.38 -16.75 -20.80
N ARG A 218 -25.82 -17.33 -19.68
CA ARG A 218 -24.96 -17.97 -18.71
C ARG A 218 -24.73 -19.43 -19.09
N VAL A 219 -23.55 -19.67 -19.65
CA VAL A 219 -23.23 -20.94 -20.30
C VAL A 219 -21.82 -21.38 -19.98
N ARG A 220 -21.56 -22.66 -19.80
CA ARG A 220 -20.21 -23.24 -19.66
C ARG A 220 -20.10 -24.56 -20.41
N THR A 221 -18.92 -25.14 -20.50
CA THR A 221 -18.78 -26.54 -20.93
C THR A 221 -18.50 -27.43 -19.72
N LEU A 222 -18.35 -28.73 -19.95
CA LEU A 222 -17.95 -29.68 -18.90
C LEU A 222 -16.53 -29.42 -18.38
N GLU A 223 -15.67 -28.85 -19.23
CA GLU A 223 -14.24 -28.72 -18.98
C GLU A 223 -13.81 -27.28 -18.83
N GLU A 224 -14.40 -26.37 -19.60
CA GLU A 224 -14.11 -24.93 -19.56
C GLU A 224 -15.10 -24.21 -18.67
N THR A 225 -14.62 -23.19 -17.98
CA THR A 225 -15.49 -22.21 -17.34
C THR A 225 -15.69 -20.94 -18.12
N ASN A 226 -16.83 -20.32 -17.85
CA ASN A 226 -17.25 -19.10 -18.48
C ASN A 226 -17.71 -18.14 -17.39
N ASP A 227 -16.75 -17.81 -16.55
CA ASP A 227 -16.96 -16.78 -15.54
C ASP A 227 -17.07 -15.43 -16.25
N ASP A 228 -17.99 -14.58 -15.80
CA ASP A 228 -18.14 -13.24 -16.36
C ASP A 228 -16.83 -12.46 -16.16
N PRO A 229 -16.11 -12.11 -17.25
CA PRO A 229 -14.83 -11.43 -17.15
C PRO A 229 -14.91 -10.12 -16.38
N ALA A 230 -16.06 -9.42 -16.44
CA ALA A 230 -16.26 -8.18 -15.71
C ALA A 230 -16.25 -8.43 -14.20
N TRP A 231 -16.88 -9.51 -13.74
CA TRP A 231 -16.90 -9.89 -12.33
C TRP A 231 -15.52 -10.34 -11.84
N THR A 232 -14.82 -11.18 -12.61
CA THR A 232 -13.44 -11.58 -12.30
C THR A 232 -12.51 -10.37 -12.16
N TRP A 233 -12.65 -9.39 -13.06
CA TRP A 233 -11.91 -8.12 -12.97
C TRP A 233 -12.26 -7.32 -11.71
N VAL A 234 -13.55 -7.18 -11.38
CA VAL A 234 -14.00 -6.47 -10.17
C VAL A 234 -13.43 -7.12 -8.90
N LEU A 235 -13.45 -8.44 -8.80
CA LEU A 235 -12.89 -9.16 -7.65
C LEU A 235 -11.37 -9.04 -7.57
N THR A 236 -10.68 -9.13 -8.70
CA THR A 236 -9.22 -8.99 -8.77
C THR A 236 -8.79 -7.58 -8.37
N VAL A 237 -9.41 -6.54 -8.94
CA VAL A 237 -9.14 -5.14 -8.58
C VAL A 237 -9.53 -4.87 -7.13
N GLY A 238 -10.66 -5.44 -6.67
CA GLY A 238 -11.12 -5.36 -5.28
C GLY A 238 -10.10 -5.95 -4.31
N THR A 239 -9.48 -7.08 -4.64
CA THR A 239 -8.43 -7.72 -3.85
C THR A 239 -7.21 -6.82 -3.73
N ALA A 240 -6.70 -6.31 -4.86
CA ALA A 240 -5.53 -5.45 -4.90
C ALA A 240 -5.76 -4.13 -4.14
N ALA A 241 -6.88 -3.45 -4.41
CA ALA A 241 -7.26 -2.21 -3.74
C ALA A 241 -7.49 -2.43 -2.24
N GLY A 242 -8.18 -3.52 -1.88
CA GLY A 242 -8.43 -3.94 -0.50
C GLY A 242 -7.14 -4.16 0.28
N GLY A 243 -6.18 -4.87 -0.32
CA GLY A 243 -4.89 -5.14 0.32
C GLY A 243 -4.04 -3.90 0.51
N ILE A 244 -3.88 -3.07 -0.52
CA ILE A 244 -3.13 -1.81 -0.42
C ILE A 244 -3.79 -0.88 0.60
N GLY A 245 -5.11 -0.73 0.52
CA GLY A 245 -5.91 0.09 1.43
C GLY A 245 -5.77 -0.35 2.89
N LEU A 246 -5.80 -1.66 3.14
CA LEU A 246 -5.61 -2.25 4.46
C LEU A 246 -4.22 -1.92 5.03
N VAL A 247 -3.16 -2.18 4.27
CA VAL A 247 -1.77 -1.91 4.70
C VAL A 247 -1.59 -0.44 5.07
N LEU A 248 -2.01 0.48 4.19
CA LEU A 248 -1.90 1.92 4.43
C LEU A 248 -2.70 2.35 5.67
N SER A 249 -3.89 1.79 5.87
CA SER A 249 -4.76 2.11 7.01
C SER A 249 -4.19 1.61 8.33
N VAL A 250 -3.57 0.42 8.36
CA VAL A 250 -2.88 -0.13 9.53
C VAL A 250 -1.69 0.77 9.91
N ILE A 251 -0.89 1.18 8.93
CA ILE A 251 0.25 2.09 9.16
C ILE A 251 -0.24 3.41 9.74
N ALA A 252 -1.30 3.99 9.17
CA ALA A 252 -1.90 5.23 9.68
C ALA A 252 -2.39 5.08 11.12
N ALA A 253 -3.12 3.99 11.44
CA ALA A 253 -3.65 3.71 12.77
C ALA A 253 -2.52 3.56 13.81
N VAL A 254 -1.47 2.80 13.46
CA VAL A 254 -0.31 2.59 14.34
C VAL A 254 0.41 3.91 14.59
N ASN A 255 0.66 4.70 13.55
CA ASN A 255 1.39 5.96 13.65
C ASN A 255 0.61 7.01 14.45
N TRP A 256 -0.70 7.15 14.24
CA TRP A 256 -1.54 8.04 15.05
C TRP A 256 -1.61 7.58 16.51
N ARG A 257 -1.67 6.27 16.76
CA ARG A 257 -1.66 5.73 18.13
C ARG A 257 -0.33 5.97 18.85
N ARG A 258 0.80 5.93 18.13
CA ARG A 258 2.12 6.27 18.69
C ARG A 258 2.20 7.75 19.04
N ARG A 259 1.84 8.63 18.09
CA ARG A 259 1.76 10.09 18.29
C ARG A 259 0.87 10.48 19.45
N SER A 260 -0.34 9.94 19.52
CA SER A 260 -1.26 10.22 20.63
C SER A 260 -0.66 9.83 21.99
N ARG A 261 0.04 8.69 22.08
CA ARG A 261 0.73 8.29 23.31
C ARG A 261 1.94 9.16 23.62
N ALA A 262 2.73 9.52 22.61
CA ALA A 262 3.91 10.38 22.78
C ALA A 262 3.50 11.78 23.26
N VAL A 263 2.45 12.36 22.67
CA VAL A 263 1.87 13.64 23.11
C VAL A 263 1.35 13.54 24.55
N ARG A 264 0.63 12.48 24.91
CA ARG A 264 0.17 12.26 26.30
C ARG A 264 1.33 12.18 27.30
N ALA A 265 2.43 11.54 26.91
CA ALA A 265 3.60 11.37 27.78
C ALA A 265 4.39 12.67 27.97
N THR A 266 4.42 13.53 26.96
CA THR A 266 5.24 14.77 26.96
C THR A 266 4.47 16.02 27.34
N GLY A 267 3.16 16.03 27.11
CA GLY A 267 2.35 17.23 27.09
C GLY A 267 2.65 18.11 25.88
N TRP A 268 1.94 19.23 25.81
CA TRP A 268 2.11 20.24 24.77
C TRP A 268 3.05 21.35 25.22
N ARG A 269 3.83 21.93 24.29
CA ARG A 269 4.67 23.12 24.51
C ARG A 269 4.30 24.21 23.53
N ILE A 270 4.17 25.43 24.02
CA ILE A 270 3.87 26.57 23.16
C ILE A 270 5.11 26.94 22.33
N ALA A 271 4.92 27.15 21.03
CA ALA A 271 5.98 27.57 20.14
C ALA A 271 5.47 28.52 19.04
N SER A 272 6.39 29.28 18.48
CA SER A 272 6.21 29.99 17.22
C SER A 272 6.73 29.10 16.09
N VAL A 273 5.90 28.91 15.07
CA VAL A 273 6.13 27.95 14.00
C VAL A 273 6.09 28.65 12.65
N THR A 274 7.11 28.39 11.83
CA THR A 274 7.17 28.81 10.44
C THR A 274 7.22 27.57 9.55
N VAL A 275 6.19 27.37 8.75
CA VAL A 275 6.17 26.29 7.74
C VAL A 275 6.93 26.78 6.53
N VAL A 276 8.12 26.22 6.30
CA VAL A 276 8.96 26.56 5.15
C VAL A 276 8.47 25.76 3.94
N PRO A 277 7.91 26.41 2.92
CA PRO A 277 7.58 25.71 1.69
C PRO A 277 8.87 25.25 1.02
N ASP A 278 8.91 23.98 0.64
CA ASP A 278 10.03 23.40 -0.08
C ASP A 278 10.14 24.11 -1.45
N LYS A 279 11.12 25.01 -1.61
CA LYS A 279 11.35 25.79 -2.84
C LYS A 279 12.63 25.33 -3.53
N PRO A 280 12.67 25.24 -4.88
CA PRO A 280 11.55 25.24 -5.83
C PRO A 280 11.06 23.82 -6.09
N MET A 281 9.73 23.66 -6.24
CA MET A 281 9.03 22.45 -6.70
C MET A 281 9.80 21.73 -7.83
N ARG A 282 10.62 20.72 -7.49
CA ARG A 282 11.34 19.91 -8.48
C ARG A 282 11.14 18.44 -8.14
N SER A 283 10.13 17.84 -8.78
CA SER A 283 9.76 16.42 -8.95
C SER A 283 9.69 15.47 -7.73
N ASN A 284 10.33 15.79 -6.61
CA ASN A 284 10.28 14.98 -5.40
C ASN A 284 9.30 15.63 -4.42
N ARG A 285 8.22 14.90 -4.12
CA ARG A 285 7.21 15.22 -3.12
C ARG A 285 7.81 15.23 -1.70
N HIS A 286 8.74 16.13 -1.44
CA HIS A 286 9.24 16.36 -0.10
C HIS A 286 8.17 17.12 0.69
N LEU A 287 7.96 16.67 1.91
CA LEU A 287 6.99 17.25 2.84
C LEU A 287 7.63 18.50 3.46
N PRO A 288 6.87 19.58 3.68
CA PRO A 288 7.43 20.85 4.12
C PRO A 288 8.12 20.73 5.47
N ASP A 289 9.19 21.51 5.62
CA ASP A 289 9.88 21.69 6.89
C ASP A 289 9.12 22.70 7.76
N ILE A 290 9.18 22.49 9.05
CA ILE A 290 8.45 23.24 10.08
C ILE A 290 9.49 23.71 11.07
N ASN A 291 9.89 24.97 10.94
CA ASN A 291 10.83 25.59 11.88
C ASN A 291 10.07 26.02 13.13
N VAL A 292 10.55 25.56 14.27
CA VAL A 292 9.93 25.76 15.57
C VAL A 292 10.86 26.58 16.43
N ARG A 293 10.31 27.61 17.06
CA ARG A 293 10.98 28.42 18.08
C ARG A 293 10.15 28.40 19.36
N TYR A 294 10.72 27.82 20.42
CA TYR A 294 10.11 27.79 21.74
C TYR A 294 10.28 29.13 22.46
N ARG A 295 9.56 29.28 23.57
CA ARG A 295 9.56 30.50 24.39
C ARG A 295 10.89 30.76 25.09
N ASP A 296 11.61 29.70 25.46
CA ASP A 296 12.97 29.77 26.03
C ASP A 296 14.03 30.18 25.00
N GLY A 297 13.62 30.46 23.75
CA GLY A 297 14.49 30.83 22.64
C GLY A 297 15.11 29.64 21.91
N THR A 298 14.96 28.42 22.43
CA THR A 298 15.46 27.20 21.77
C THR A 298 14.70 26.94 20.48
N THR A 299 15.35 26.29 19.52
CA THR A 299 14.76 26.00 18.21
C THR A 299 14.88 24.52 17.86
N ILE A 300 13.96 24.04 17.05
CA ILE A 300 14.00 22.71 16.44
C ILE A 300 13.39 22.77 15.04
N THR A 301 13.91 21.99 14.10
CA THR A 301 13.32 21.84 12.78
C THR A 301 12.60 20.51 12.72
N LEU A 302 11.32 20.54 12.42
CA LEU A 302 10.51 19.36 12.18
C LEU A 302 10.26 19.22 10.68
N ARG A 303 9.90 18.02 10.23
CA ARG A 303 9.37 17.76 8.89
C ARG A 303 7.98 17.18 9.01
N ALA A 304 7.05 17.66 8.20
CA ALA A 304 5.71 17.08 8.17
C ALA A 304 5.78 15.60 7.76
N ALA A 305 4.91 14.76 8.34
CA ALA A 305 4.77 13.37 7.95
C ALA A 305 3.67 13.19 6.90
N THR A 306 3.76 12.17 6.05
CA THR A 306 2.72 11.86 5.05
C THR A 306 1.41 11.58 5.77
N SER A 307 0.41 12.40 5.51
CA SER A 307 -0.88 12.33 6.19
C SER A 307 -1.93 13.10 5.39
N SER A 308 -3.21 12.75 5.57
CA SER A 308 -4.33 13.60 5.16
C SER A 308 -4.34 14.94 5.90
N HIS A 309 -3.62 15.03 7.03
CA HIS A 309 -3.37 16.25 7.78
C HIS A 309 -2.02 16.87 7.39
N GLY A 310 -1.90 17.43 6.18
CA GLY A 310 -0.67 18.04 5.70
C GLY A 310 -0.43 19.45 6.26
N ALA A 311 0.85 19.86 6.37
CA ALA A 311 1.24 21.22 6.79
C ALA A 311 1.29 22.23 5.62
N ALA A 312 1.31 21.76 4.37
CA ALA A 312 1.42 22.61 3.19
C ALA A 312 0.37 23.73 3.09
N PRO A 313 -0.90 23.53 3.52
CA PRO A 313 -1.89 24.60 3.59
C PRO A 313 -1.52 25.79 4.48
N LEU A 314 -0.57 25.64 5.41
CA LEU A 314 -0.23 26.62 6.45
C LEU A 314 1.03 27.44 6.13
N LYS A 315 1.58 27.31 4.92
CA LYS A 315 2.85 27.94 4.49
C LYS A 315 2.83 29.47 4.38
N HIS A 316 1.65 30.10 4.46
CA HIS A 316 1.48 31.53 4.17
C HIS A 316 1.60 32.43 5.41
N GLU A 317 1.68 31.83 6.60
CA GLU A 317 1.69 32.56 7.88
C GLU A 317 2.95 32.19 8.67
N PRO A 318 4.06 32.95 8.50
CA PRO A 318 5.26 32.72 9.29
C PRO A 318 5.03 33.08 10.76
N ASN A 319 5.84 32.49 11.65
CA ASN A 319 5.83 32.72 13.09
C ASN A 319 4.46 32.54 13.75
N ARG A 320 3.67 31.60 13.24
CA ARG A 320 2.35 31.30 13.78
C ARG A 320 2.48 30.58 15.11
N ARG A 321 1.68 30.99 16.07
CA ARG A 321 1.54 30.27 17.34
C ARG A 321 1.01 28.85 17.10
N ALA A 322 1.67 27.86 17.67
CA ALA A 322 1.26 26.47 17.68
C ALA A 322 1.68 25.79 18.99
N TRP A 323 1.21 24.57 19.19
CA TRP A 323 1.63 23.71 20.29
C TRP A 323 2.29 22.45 19.75
N ILE A 324 3.34 22.00 20.41
CA ILE A 324 4.13 20.85 19.97
C ILE A 324 4.19 19.84 21.09
N GLY A 325 3.88 18.60 20.76
CA GLY A 325 3.98 17.47 21.68
C GLY A 325 4.56 16.26 20.98
N GLY A 326 5.00 15.29 21.77
CA GLY A 326 5.59 14.04 21.31
C GLY A 326 7.11 14.10 21.17
N THR A 327 7.68 13.03 20.60
CA THR A 327 9.14 12.78 20.61
C THR A 327 9.61 12.28 19.27
N ASP A 328 10.74 12.81 18.76
CA ASP A 328 11.35 12.46 17.48
C ASP A 328 10.34 12.27 16.34
N ARG A 329 9.95 11.03 16.01
CA ARG A 329 9.06 10.66 14.89
C ARG A 329 7.58 10.74 15.19
N ASP A 330 7.26 10.75 16.48
CA ASP A 330 5.92 10.74 17.01
C ASP A 330 5.53 12.15 17.49
N MET A 331 6.10 13.18 16.86
CA MET A 331 5.74 14.57 17.11
C MET A 331 4.44 14.95 16.42
N VAL A 332 3.72 15.89 17.04
CA VAL A 332 2.52 16.52 16.51
C VAL A 332 2.64 18.02 16.71
N VAL A 333 2.33 18.78 15.67
CA VAL A 333 2.19 20.23 15.71
C VAL A 333 0.70 20.56 15.64
N LEU A 334 0.18 21.16 16.68
CA LEU A 334 -1.21 21.58 16.78
C LEU A 334 -1.31 23.07 16.46
N PHE A 335 -1.94 23.39 15.35
CA PHE A 335 -2.24 24.78 14.98
C PHE A 335 -3.61 25.17 15.53
N PRO A 336 -3.80 26.44 15.97
CA PRO A 336 -5.07 26.88 16.56
C PRO A 336 -6.26 26.78 15.60
N HIS A 337 -6.03 26.93 14.29
CA HIS A 337 -7.08 26.83 13.27
C HIS A 337 -6.54 26.11 12.03
N GLY A 338 -7.38 25.29 11.40
CA GLY A 338 -7.08 24.70 10.10
C GLY A 338 -7.38 25.68 8.95
N ARG A 339 -6.98 25.32 7.72
CA ARG A 339 -7.28 26.14 6.52
C ARG A 339 -8.79 26.36 6.30
N TRP A 340 -9.60 25.39 6.70
CA TRP A 340 -11.05 25.36 6.41
C TRP A 340 -11.88 25.00 7.65
N ARG A 341 -11.29 25.02 8.84
CA ARG A 341 -11.88 24.45 10.05
C ARG A 341 -11.53 25.31 11.26
N GLU A 342 -12.56 25.67 12.01
CA GLU A 342 -12.48 26.28 13.33
C GLU A 342 -11.75 25.41 14.38
N PRO A 343 -11.91 24.06 14.43
CA PRO A 343 -11.17 23.29 15.42
C PRO A 343 -9.64 23.33 15.16
N PRO A 344 -8.83 23.23 16.23
CA PRO A 344 -7.40 23.07 16.12
C PRO A 344 -7.00 21.93 15.18
N TYR A 345 -5.96 22.19 14.40
CA TYR A 345 -5.52 21.33 13.32
C TYR A 345 -4.20 20.65 13.68
N ALA A 346 -4.29 19.37 14.02
CA ALA A 346 -3.13 18.54 14.33
C ALA A 346 -2.42 18.08 13.05
N VAL A 347 -1.14 18.40 12.94
CA VAL A 347 -0.24 18.01 11.85
C VAL A 347 0.77 17.01 12.41
N PRO A 348 0.84 15.77 11.89
CA PRO A 348 1.88 14.84 12.29
C PRO A 348 3.23 15.29 11.72
N ALA A 349 4.26 15.25 12.54
CA ALA A 349 5.60 15.70 12.18
C ALA A 349 6.68 14.78 12.78
N TYR A 350 7.92 15.00 12.37
CA TYR A 350 9.08 14.37 12.98
C TYR A 350 10.29 15.31 13.05
N ALA A 351 11.06 15.28 14.12
CA ALA A 351 12.18 16.19 14.38
C ALA A 351 13.40 15.88 13.52
N LEU A 352 13.83 16.77 12.62
CA LEU A 352 15.03 16.58 11.79
C LEU A 352 16.33 16.65 12.58
N ASN A 353 16.37 17.50 13.60
CA ASN A 353 17.51 17.76 14.48
C ASN A 353 17.07 17.75 15.95
N LEU A 354 18.04 17.67 16.86
CA LEU A 354 17.82 17.90 18.28
C LEU A 354 17.50 19.38 18.53
N ARG A 355 16.85 19.66 19.66
CA ARG A 355 16.63 21.03 20.12
C ARG A 355 17.97 21.72 20.36
N VAL A 356 18.17 22.88 19.77
CA VAL A 356 19.40 23.67 19.92
C VAL A 356 19.11 24.89 20.78
N ALA A 357 20.07 25.26 21.63
CA ALA A 357 20.04 26.52 22.38
C ALA A 357 19.83 27.70 21.42
N ALA A 358 19.28 28.81 21.92
CA ALA A 358 19.09 30.03 21.14
C ALA A 358 20.44 30.48 20.55
N GLN A 359 20.70 30.10 19.31
CA GLN A 359 21.89 30.52 18.61
C GLN A 359 21.59 31.92 18.06
N PRO A 360 22.42 32.95 18.35
CA PRO A 360 22.26 34.25 17.70
C PRO A 360 22.24 33.99 16.20
N ALA A 361 21.25 34.56 15.50
CA ALA A 361 20.95 34.27 14.11
C ALA A 361 22.23 34.33 13.27
N ALA A 362 22.85 33.17 13.05
CA ALA A 362 24.03 33.08 12.23
C ALA A 362 23.59 33.49 10.83
N ALA A 363 24.37 34.37 10.20
CA ALA A 363 24.17 34.71 8.80
C ALA A 363 23.99 33.40 8.01
N PRO A 364 22.97 33.31 7.16
CA PRO A 364 22.70 32.09 6.40
C PRO A 364 23.99 31.63 5.76
N VAL A 365 24.47 30.43 6.13
CA VAL A 365 25.66 29.84 5.52
C VAL A 365 25.34 29.80 4.02
N PRO A 366 26.12 30.50 3.17
CA PRO A 366 25.87 30.48 1.74
C PRO A 366 25.97 29.02 1.30
N GLU A 367 24.83 28.43 0.94
CA GLU A 367 24.81 27.11 0.33
C GLU A 367 25.65 27.20 -0.95
N ASP A 368 26.78 26.49 -0.97
CA ASP A 368 27.61 26.43 -2.16
C ASP A 368 26.77 25.86 -3.32
N PRO A 369 26.48 26.67 -4.35
CA PRO A 369 25.65 26.24 -5.47
C PRO A 369 26.23 24.99 -6.16
N GLU A 370 27.55 24.76 -6.06
CA GLU A 370 28.19 23.57 -6.61
C GLU A 370 27.86 22.30 -5.80
N GLN A 371 27.86 22.37 -4.46
CA GLN A 371 27.44 21.24 -3.63
C GLN A 371 25.97 20.87 -3.88
N VAL A 372 25.09 21.87 -3.95
CA VAL A 372 23.66 21.63 -4.22
C VAL A 372 23.48 21.04 -5.62
N ALA A 373 24.20 21.55 -6.63
CA ALA A 373 24.15 21.02 -7.98
C ALA A 373 24.70 19.58 -8.08
N PHE A 374 25.76 19.27 -7.35
CA PHE A 374 26.36 17.94 -7.30
C PHE A 374 25.43 16.90 -6.67
N VAL A 375 24.88 17.19 -5.48
CA VAL A 375 23.93 16.31 -4.80
C VAL A 375 22.70 16.10 -5.69
N LYS A 376 22.20 17.16 -6.32
CA LYS A 376 21.05 17.10 -7.24
C LYS A 376 21.33 16.22 -8.46
N ARG A 377 22.50 16.34 -9.07
CA ARG A 377 22.90 15.51 -10.22
C ARG A 377 22.99 14.04 -9.82
N LYS A 378 23.58 13.74 -8.66
CA LYS A 378 23.74 12.38 -8.14
C LYS A 378 22.40 11.74 -7.75
N VAL A 379 21.55 12.45 -7.02
CA VAL A 379 20.19 11.98 -6.67
C VAL A 379 19.36 11.75 -7.92
N ARG A 380 19.44 12.62 -8.93
CA ARG A 380 18.72 12.44 -10.21
C ARG A 380 19.12 11.13 -10.89
N TRP A 381 20.42 10.85 -11.00
CA TRP A 381 20.90 9.59 -11.59
C TRP A 381 20.49 8.37 -10.77
N PHE A 382 20.51 8.46 -9.44
CA PHE A 382 20.04 7.39 -8.58
C PHE A 382 18.55 7.08 -8.79
N VAL A 383 17.71 8.11 -8.89
CA VAL A 383 16.27 7.94 -9.15
C VAL A 383 16.04 7.35 -10.55
N ILE A 384 16.74 7.83 -11.58
CA ILE A 384 16.66 7.26 -12.94
C ILE A 384 17.03 5.78 -12.92
N ALA A 385 18.11 5.41 -12.22
CA ALA A 385 18.53 4.01 -12.10
C ALA A 385 17.51 3.16 -11.34
N LEU A 386 16.91 3.68 -10.27
CA LEU A 386 15.87 2.97 -9.51
C LEU A 386 14.62 2.76 -10.36
N PHE A 387 14.19 3.78 -11.12
CA PHE A 387 13.05 3.69 -12.02
C PHE A 387 13.31 2.74 -13.18
N GLY A 388 14.51 2.79 -13.76
CA GLY A 388 14.96 1.86 -14.80
C GLY A 388 14.99 0.42 -14.29
N TRP A 389 15.43 0.19 -13.05
CA TRP A 389 15.38 -1.12 -12.41
C TRP A 389 13.94 -1.62 -12.24
N PHE A 390 13.04 -0.80 -11.71
CA PHE A 390 11.62 -1.18 -11.57
C PHE A 390 10.96 -1.43 -12.93
N ALA A 391 11.24 -0.60 -13.94
CA ALA A 391 10.73 -0.80 -15.29
C ALA A 391 11.25 -2.11 -15.90
N ALA A 392 12.54 -2.43 -15.71
CA ALA A 392 13.11 -3.71 -16.12
C ALA A 392 12.47 -4.88 -15.37
N LEU A 393 12.23 -4.74 -14.06
CA LEU A 393 11.59 -5.77 -13.24
C LEU A 393 10.15 -6.04 -13.69
N VAL A 394 9.37 -4.98 -13.95
CA VAL A 394 8.03 -5.08 -14.53
C VAL A 394 8.08 -5.69 -15.92
N ALA A 395 8.99 -5.26 -16.79
CA ALA A 395 9.12 -5.80 -18.14
C ALA A 395 9.51 -7.29 -18.14
N VAL A 396 10.42 -7.71 -17.25
CA VAL A 396 10.77 -9.12 -17.06
C VAL A 396 9.60 -9.89 -16.47
N SER A 397 8.85 -9.32 -15.54
CA SER A 397 7.67 -9.98 -14.97
C SER A 397 6.57 -10.17 -16.03
N VAL A 398 6.31 -9.16 -16.85
CA VAL A 398 5.39 -9.24 -18.00
C VAL A 398 5.89 -10.25 -19.03
N LEU A 399 7.19 -10.27 -19.33
CA LEU A 399 7.77 -11.25 -20.25
C LEU A 399 7.62 -12.67 -19.70
N LEU A 400 7.89 -12.90 -18.43
CA LEU A 400 7.73 -14.20 -17.77
C LEU A 400 6.26 -14.63 -17.71
N MET A 401 5.35 -13.69 -17.49
CA MET A 401 3.91 -13.92 -17.58
C MET A 401 3.48 -14.32 -19.00
N VAL A 402 3.97 -13.61 -20.04
CA VAL A 402 3.73 -13.96 -21.45
C VAL A 402 4.29 -15.34 -21.81
N LEU A 403 5.40 -15.73 -21.20
CA LEU A 403 6.03 -17.04 -21.40
C LEU A 403 5.42 -18.14 -20.51
N ASN A 404 4.38 -17.83 -19.73
CA ASN A 404 3.72 -18.75 -18.80
C ASN A 404 4.67 -19.37 -17.75
N LEU A 405 5.69 -18.59 -17.34
CA LEU A 405 6.70 -18.96 -16.34
C LEU A 405 6.40 -18.26 -15.00
N LEU A 406 5.34 -18.70 -14.33
CA LEU A 406 4.86 -18.12 -13.07
C LEU A 406 5.87 -18.26 -11.91
N TRP A 407 6.57 -19.40 -11.83
CA TRP A 407 7.55 -19.65 -10.76
C TRP A 407 8.79 -18.73 -10.84
N PRO A 408 9.45 -18.57 -12.01
CA PRO A 408 10.52 -17.60 -12.19
C PRO A 408 10.07 -16.15 -11.97
N MET A 409 8.81 -15.83 -12.30
CA MET A 409 8.25 -14.49 -12.09
C MET A 409 8.19 -14.15 -10.61
N PHE A 410 7.71 -15.07 -9.76
CA PHE A 410 7.70 -14.89 -8.31
C PHE A 410 9.12 -14.65 -7.77
N PHE A 411 10.10 -15.44 -8.23
CA PHE A 411 11.50 -15.28 -7.83
C PHE A 411 12.08 -13.93 -8.27
N VAL A 412 11.80 -13.47 -9.49
CA VAL A 412 12.26 -12.16 -10.00
C VAL A 412 11.60 -11.00 -9.25
N VAL A 413 10.31 -11.08 -8.94
CA VAL A 413 9.60 -10.06 -8.17
C VAL A 413 10.13 -9.98 -6.75
N VAL A 414 10.26 -11.11 -6.06
CA VAL A 414 10.71 -11.15 -4.66
C VAL A 414 12.19 -10.81 -4.54
N VAL A 415 13.07 -11.47 -5.30
CA VAL A 415 14.52 -11.23 -5.19
C VAL A 415 14.89 -9.90 -5.83
N GLY A 416 14.33 -9.57 -6.99
CA GLY A 416 14.61 -8.32 -7.70
C GLY A 416 14.13 -7.07 -6.94
N SER A 417 13.05 -7.16 -6.17
CA SER A 417 12.57 -6.03 -5.35
C SER A 417 13.43 -5.80 -4.10
N LEU A 418 14.23 -6.78 -3.68
CA LEU A 418 15.15 -6.68 -2.55
C LEU A 418 16.53 -6.12 -2.94
N VAL A 419 16.96 -6.25 -4.20
CA VAL A 419 18.27 -5.74 -4.70
C VAL A 419 18.51 -4.22 -4.49
N PRO A 420 17.51 -3.32 -4.58
CA PRO A 420 17.72 -1.90 -4.34
C PRO A 420 18.09 -1.56 -2.89
N LEU A 421 17.74 -2.40 -1.91
CA LEU A 421 18.01 -2.14 -0.49
C LEU A 421 19.52 -2.13 -0.15
N PRO A 422 20.34 -3.12 -0.53
CA PRO A 422 21.79 -3.04 -0.31
C PRO A 422 22.46 -1.98 -1.20
N LEU A 423 22.00 -1.77 -2.44
CA LEU A 423 22.56 -0.73 -3.33
C LEU A 423 22.31 0.69 -2.81
N THR A 424 21.11 0.98 -2.28
CA THR A 424 20.82 2.25 -1.61
C THR A 424 21.72 2.44 -0.39
N GLN A 425 21.95 1.39 0.41
CA GLN A 425 22.85 1.46 1.56
C GLN A 425 24.29 1.80 1.15
N LEU A 426 24.80 1.15 0.10
CA LEU A 426 26.17 1.32 -0.40
C LEU A 426 26.37 2.68 -1.07
N TYR A 427 25.34 3.18 -1.74
CA TYR A 427 25.35 4.50 -2.35
C TYR A 427 25.37 5.63 -1.30
N PHE A 428 24.51 5.54 -0.28
CA PHE A 428 24.47 6.56 0.79
C PHE A 428 25.64 6.46 1.78
N SER A 429 26.31 5.31 1.90
CA SER A 429 27.54 5.21 2.69
C SER A 429 28.70 5.91 1.98
N ARG A 430 28.87 5.71 0.67
CA ARG A 430 29.91 6.39 -0.14
C ARG A 430 29.73 7.90 -0.22
N MET A 431 28.50 8.42 -0.24
CA MET A 431 28.29 9.87 -0.17
C MET A 431 28.72 10.49 1.16
N ARG A 432 28.75 9.73 2.25
CA ARG A 432 29.19 10.23 3.58
C ARG A 432 30.70 10.19 3.79
N THR A 433 31.42 9.42 2.99
CA THR A 433 32.88 9.27 3.10
C THR A 433 33.63 10.09 2.06
N ALA A 434 32.94 10.89 1.23
CA ALA A 434 33.62 11.84 0.36
C ALA A 434 34.36 12.83 1.27
N PRO A 435 35.72 12.84 1.26
CA PRO A 435 36.47 13.70 2.13
C PRO A 435 36.11 15.16 1.82
N GLU A 436 35.85 15.94 2.87
CA GLU A 436 35.90 17.39 2.80
C GLU A 436 37.32 17.75 2.33
N LYS A 437 37.49 17.90 1.02
CA LYS A 437 38.66 18.57 0.48
C LYS A 437 38.49 20.03 0.90
N LYS A 438 39.27 20.43 1.90
CA LYS A 438 39.49 21.82 2.29
C LYS A 438 39.96 22.64 1.10
#